data_AF-A0A1H3WRX5-F1
#
_entry.id   AF-A0A1H3WRX5-F1
#
_cell.length_a   1.000
_cell.length_b   1.000
_cell.length_c   1.000
_cell.angle_alpha   90.00
_cell.angle_beta   90.00
_cell.angle_gamma   90.00
#
_symmetry.space_group_name_H-M   'P 1'
#
loop_
_entity.id
_entity.type
_entity.pdbx_description
1 polymer ?
#
loop_
_entity_poly.entity_id
_entity_poly.type
_entity_poly.pdbx_seq_one_letter_code
_entity_poly.pdbx_strand_id
1 'polypeptide(L)'
;MYRQKNWIKKGSVVIIATLLFSTIVSGCTTNTNGTVSEAKYISFIVGKFTSMSAAAKGMDDQVKNFSESSLSDSKWVETTKGYIGTLTADCDEIINFQKAPESFADVHSQLVTLATQGKEALTEYSEGIDTKDFDTLRSANSKIAQLADSMGGYVQTLNAKLGELQ
;
A
#
# COMPACT_ATOMS: atom_id res chain seq x y z
N MET A 1 18.27 -15.43 -20.96
CA MET A 1 16.87 -14.95 -20.92
C MET A 1 15.99 -15.57 -19.82
N TYR A 2 16.37 -16.64 -19.11
CA TYR A 2 15.53 -17.25 -18.05
C TYR A 2 15.51 -16.51 -16.69
N ARG A 3 16.44 -15.59 -16.43
CA ARG A 3 16.55 -14.87 -15.14
C ARG A 3 15.63 -13.64 -15.02
N GLN A 4 15.08 -13.13 -16.11
CA GLN A 4 14.18 -11.96 -16.10
C GLN A 4 12.73 -12.28 -15.69
N LYS A 5 12.34 -13.56 -15.58
CA LYS A 5 10.93 -13.94 -15.35
C LYS A 5 10.54 -14.12 -13.88
N ASN A 6 11.52 -14.26 -12.98
CA ASN A 6 11.26 -14.63 -11.59
C ASN A 6 11.28 -13.47 -10.60
N TRP A 7 11.76 -12.27 -10.97
CA TRP A 7 11.85 -11.16 -10.02
C TRP A 7 10.47 -10.53 -9.75
N ILE A 8 9.64 -10.39 -10.79
CA ILE A 8 8.23 -9.96 -10.66
C ILE A 8 7.42 -10.92 -9.79
N LYS A 9 7.67 -12.23 -9.90
CA LYS A 9 6.97 -13.28 -9.14
C LYS A 9 7.53 -13.57 -7.74
N LYS A 10 8.71 -13.02 -7.40
CA LYS A 10 9.37 -13.21 -6.10
C LYS A 10 9.27 -11.97 -5.20
N GLY A 11 9.07 -10.78 -5.78
CA GLY A 11 8.77 -9.55 -5.05
C GLY A 11 7.28 -9.37 -4.76
N SER A 12 6.53 -10.48 -4.73
CA SER A 12 5.08 -10.43 -4.75
C SER A 12 4.52 -9.72 -3.52
N VAL A 13 3.88 -8.60 -3.83
CA VAL A 13 2.86 -7.84 -3.10
C VAL A 13 1.98 -8.68 -2.12
N VAL A 14 1.85 -10.00 -2.33
CA VAL A 14 1.27 -11.04 -1.43
C VAL A 14 1.47 -10.80 0.07
N ILE A 15 2.72 -10.53 0.50
CA ILE A 15 3.05 -10.49 1.94
C ILE A 15 2.52 -9.18 2.57
N ILE A 16 2.48 -8.10 1.79
CA ILE A 16 2.17 -6.74 2.23
C ILE A 16 0.67 -6.60 2.54
N ALA A 17 -0.18 -6.95 1.58
CA ALA A 17 -1.63 -6.72 1.67
C ALA A 17 -2.33 -7.60 2.71
N THR A 18 -1.79 -8.81 2.94
CA THR A 18 -2.37 -9.82 3.84
C THR A 18 -1.96 -9.61 5.30
N LEU A 19 -0.71 -9.19 5.55
CA LEU A 19 -0.24 -8.85 6.90
C LEU A 19 -0.93 -7.58 7.41
N LEU A 20 -1.07 -6.55 6.57
CA LEU A 20 -1.66 -5.25 6.93
C LEU A 20 -3.12 -5.34 7.41
N PHE A 21 -3.94 -6.18 6.78
CA PHE A 21 -5.37 -6.26 7.10
C PHE A 21 -5.63 -7.09 8.37
N SER A 22 -4.85 -8.15 8.60
CA SER A 22 -5.09 -9.07 9.72
C SER A 22 -4.76 -8.46 11.09
N THR A 23 -3.78 -7.55 11.16
CA THR A 23 -3.33 -6.94 12.43
C THR A 23 -4.09 -5.69 12.84
N ILE A 24 -4.65 -4.93 11.89
CA ILE A 24 -5.34 -3.66 12.18
C ILE A 24 -6.80 -3.92 12.61
N VAL A 25 -7.45 -4.93 12.03
CA VAL A 25 -8.85 -5.26 12.32
C VAL A 25 -9.05 -5.78 13.75
N SER A 26 -8.07 -6.48 14.32
CA SER A 26 -8.16 -6.98 15.71
C SER A 26 -8.04 -5.89 16.76
N GLY A 27 -7.41 -4.74 16.45
CA GLY A 27 -7.22 -3.62 17.39
C GLY A 27 -8.23 -2.48 17.25
N CYS A 28 -8.79 -2.26 16.04
CA CYS A 28 -9.71 -1.14 15.78
C CYS A 28 -11.19 -1.44 16.03
N THR A 29 -11.59 -2.71 16.11
CA THR A 29 -13.01 -3.11 16.27
C THR A 29 -13.57 -2.90 17.67
N THR A 30 -12.75 -2.50 18.65
CA THR A 30 -13.14 -2.54 20.07
C THR A 30 -13.07 -1.23 20.83
N ASN A 31 -12.47 -0.14 20.31
CA ASN A 31 -12.16 1.00 21.18
C ASN A 31 -12.94 2.28 20.86
N THR A 32 -14.06 2.46 21.57
CA THR A 32 -14.92 3.66 21.56
C THR A 32 -14.56 4.68 22.65
N ASN A 33 -13.43 4.50 23.35
CA ASN A 33 -13.06 5.34 24.52
C ASN A 33 -12.26 6.61 24.17
N GLY A 34 -11.82 6.78 22.91
CA GLY A 34 -11.12 7.97 22.45
C GLY A 34 -12.04 9.16 22.16
N THR A 35 -11.46 10.33 21.94
CA THR A 35 -12.17 11.52 21.45
C THR A 35 -12.81 11.27 20.09
N VAL A 36 -13.84 12.06 19.74
CA VAL A 36 -14.50 11.99 18.42
C VAL A 36 -13.50 12.19 17.27
N SER A 37 -12.47 13.02 17.46
CA SER A 37 -11.39 13.21 16.49
C SER A 37 -10.54 11.96 16.29
N GLU A 38 -10.21 11.24 17.36
CA GLU A 38 -9.43 10.00 17.30
C GLU A 38 -10.22 8.88 16.64
N ALA A 39 -11.50 8.71 16.98
CA ALA A 39 -12.37 7.74 16.33
C ALA A 39 -12.52 8.00 14.82
N LYS A 40 -12.65 9.26 14.40
CA LYS A 40 -12.67 9.65 12.98
C LYS A 40 -11.38 9.33 12.27
N TYR A 41 -10.23 9.63 12.90
CA TYR A 41 -8.92 9.32 12.35
C TYR A 41 -8.72 7.82 12.17
N ILE A 42 -9.02 7.02 13.20
CA ILE A 42 -8.93 5.56 13.13
C ILE A 42 -9.82 5.01 12.02
N SER A 43 -11.06 5.49 11.93
CA SER A 43 -12.00 5.07 10.87
C SER A 43 -11.48 5.41 9.47
N PHE A 44 -10.87 6.59 9.30
CA PHE A 44 -10.22 6.98 8.05
C PHE A 44 -9.08 6.03 7.68
N ILE A 45 -8.15 5.77 8.60
CA ILE A 45 -7.01 4.87 8.37
C ILE A 45 -7.46 3.44 8.03
N VAL A 46 -8.43 2.91 8.78
CA VAL A 46 -9.01 1.58 8.51
C VAL A 46 -9.65 1.52 7.13
N GLY A 47 -10.40 2.57 6.75
CA GLY A 47 -10.99 2.68 5.42
C GLY A 47 -9.94 2.67 4.31
N LYS A 48 -8.86 3.44 4.48
CA LYS A 48 -7.75 3.49 3.52
C LYS A 48 -7.04 2.15 3.38
N PHE A 49 -6.68 1.51 4.49
CA PHE A 49 -6.05 0.19 4.44
C PHE A 49 -6.96 -0.88 3.84
N THR A 50 -8.28 -0.77 4.03
CA THR A 50 -9.21 -1.68 3.38
C THR A 50 -9.20 -1.56 1.87
N SER A 51 -9.29 -0.34 1.36
CA SER A 51 -9.21 -0.05 -0.07
C SER A 51 -7.87 -0.50 -0.65
N MET A 52 -6.76 -0.12 0.00
CA MET A 52 -5.41 -0.48 -0.44
C MET A 52 -5.17 -1.99 -0.45
N SER A 53 -5.64 -2.73 0.57
CA SER A 53 -5.50 -4.19 0.60
C SER A 53 -6.24 -4.87 -0.55
N ALA A 54 -7.44 -4.39 -0.91
CA ALA A 54 -8.19 -4.93 -2.04
C ALA A 54 -7.48 -4.67 -3.38
N ALA A 55 -7.01 -3.43 -3.60
CA ALA A 55 -6.29 -3.06 -4.81
C ALA A 55 -4.94 -3.79 -4.94
N ALA A 56 -4.18 -3.87 -3.83
CA ALA A 56 -2.90 -4.56 -3.79
C ALA A 56 -3.06 -6.07 -4.05
N LYS A 57 -4.12 -6.70 -3.52
CA LYS A 57 -4.45 -8.10 -3.85
C LYS A 57 -4.76 -8.28 -5.34
N GLY A 58 -5.55 -7.37 -5.92
CA GLY A 58 -5.85 -7.40 -7.35
C GLY A 58 -4.59 -7.26 -8.22
N MET A 59 -3.72 -6.32 -7.86
CA MET A 59 -2.43 -6.12 -8.52
C MET A 59 -1.55 -7.36 -8.41
N ASP A 60 -1.48 -7.97 -7.23
CA ASP A 60 -0.74 -9.21 -6.99
C ASP A 60 -1.22 -10.36 -7.88
N ASP A 61 -2.54 -10.54 -8.00
CA ASP A 61 -3.13 -11.58 -8.85
C ASP A 61 -2.87 -11.34 -10.35
N GLN A 62 -2.82 -10.08 -10.80
CA GLN A 62 -2.37 -9.73 -12.16
C GLN A 62 -0.90 -10.07 -12.38
N VAL A 63 -0.07 -9.78 -11.39
CA VAL A 63 1.39 -9.90 -11.46
C VAL A 63 1.87 -11.35 -11.40
N LYS A 64 1.18 -12.25 -10.67
CA LYS A 64 1.48 -13.70 -10.66
C LYS A 64 1.46 -14.32 -12.05
N ASN A 65 0.56 -13.84 -12.90
CA ASN A 65 0.38 -14.30 -14.28
C ASN A 65 1.16 -13.46 -15.31
N PHE A 66 2.02 -12.57 -14.84
CA PHE A 66 2.81 -11.70 -15.72
C PHE A 66 3.68 -12.48 -16.71
N SER A 67 3.71 -11.96 -17.93
CA SER A 67 4.61 -12.34 -19.02
C SER A 67 5.06 -11.07 -19.75
N GLU A 68 6.14 -11.13 -20.52
CA GLU A 68 6.59 -9.97 -21.32
C GLU A 68 5.50 -9.45 -22.28
N SER A 69 4.65 -10.35 -22.79
CA SER A 69 3.48 -10.01 -23.61
C SER A 69 2.39 -9.26 -22.84
N SER A 70 2.33 -9.35 -21.51
CA SER A 70 1.33 -8.65 -20.69
C SER A 70 1.40 -7.13 -20.86
N LEU A 71 2.59 -6.56 -21.10
CA LEU A 71 2.75 -5.12 -21.36
C LEU A 71 2.22 -4.68 -22.73
N SER A 72 1.83 -5.63 -23.59
CA SER A 72 1.17 -5.35 -24.87
C SER A 72 -0.30 -5.81 -24.87
N ASP A 73 -0.78 -6.43 -23.79
CA ASP A 73 -2.19 -6.76 -23.58
C ASP A 73 -2.90 -5.56 -22.96
N SER A 74 -3.76 -4.91 -23.75
CA SER A 74 -4.50 -3.72 -23.31
C SER A 74 -5.34 -3.98 -22.07
N LYS A 75 -5.92 -5.17 -21.93
CA LYS A 75 -6.77 -5.51 -20.79
C LYS A 75 -5.93 -5.67 -19.52
N TRP A 76 -4.77 -6.33 -19.64
CA TRP A 76 -3.84 -6.47 -18.53
C TRP A 76 -3.32 -5.10 -18.07
N VAL A 77 -2.94 -4.24 -19.04
CA VAL A 77 -2.45 -2.88 -18.78
C VAL A 77 -3.52 -2.03 -18.09
N GLU A 78 -4.74 -2.00 -18.63
CA GLU A 78 -5.86 -1.23 -18.07
C GLU A 78 -6.20 -1.69 -16.65
N THR A 79 -6.29 -3.01 -16.43
CA THR A 79 -6.61 -3.58 -15.11
C THR A 79 -5.52 -3.24 -14.10
N THR A 80 -4.25 -3.40 -14.47
CA THR A 80 -3.12 -3.10 -13.58
C THR A 80 -3.05 -1.62 -13.25
N LYS A 81 -3.24 -0.75 -14.25
CA LYS A 81 -3.32 0.70 -14.05
C LYS A 81 -4.50 1.13 -13.19
N GLY A 82 -5.64 0.42 -13.27
CA GLY A 82 -6.77 0.62 -12.38
C GLY A 82 -6.38 0.43 -10.91
N TYR A 83 -5.69 -0.67 -10.58
CA TYR A 83 -5.21 -0.91 -9.21
C TYR A 83 -4.17 0.13 -8.76
N ILE A 84 -3.22 0.48 -9.63
CA ILE A 84 -2.23 1.53 -9.34
C ILE A 84 -2.93 2.87 -9.06
N GLY A 85 -3.98 3.20 -9.83
CA GLY A 85 -4.80 4.39 -9.65
C GLY A 85 -5.47 4.44 -8.28
N THR A 86 -6.12 3.34 -7.85
CA THR A 86 -6.72 3.25 -6.51
C THR A 86 -5.67 3.43 -5.41
N LEU A 87 -4.53 2.73 -5.50
CA LEU A 87 -3.47 2.83 -4.50
C LEU A 87 -2.88 4.25 -4.43
N THR A 88 -2.70 4.89 -5.59
CA THR A 88 -2.19 6.27 -5.68
C THR A 88 -3.17 7.25 -5.04
N ALA A 89 -4.47 7.10 -5.30
CA ALA A 89 -5.51 7.94 -4.72
C ALA A 89 -5.58 7.78 -3.19
N ASP A 90 -5.47 6.55 -2.68
CA ASP A 90 -5.43 6.31 -1.24
C ASP A 90 -4.18 6.93 -0.58
N CYS A 91 -3.01 6.83 -1.22
CA CYS A 91 -1.81 7.54 -0.76
C CYS A 91 -2.03 9.06 -0.73
N ASP A 92 -2.65 9.62 -1.77
CA ASP A 92 -2.95 11.06 -1.82
C ASP A 92 -3.91 11.50 -0.72
N GLU A 93 -4.95 10.72 -0.44
CA GLU A 93 -5.86 11.04 0.66
C GLU A 93 -5.17 10.99 2.02
N ILE A 94 -4.25 10.04 2.23
CA ILE A 94 -3.43 9.97 3.45
C ILE A 94 -2.53 11.20 3.58
N ILE A 95 -1.79 11.55 2.52
CA ILE A 95 -0.85 12.68 2.50
C ILE A 95 -1.59 14.00 2.76
N ASN A 96 -2.80 14.14 2.23
CA ASN A 96 -3.59 15.36 2.32
C ASN A 96 -4.56 15.37 3.53
N PHE A 97 -4.46 14.40 4.44
CA PHE A 97 -5.34 14.35 5.61
C PHE A 97 -5.02 15.47 6.59
N GLN A 98 -5.80 16.56 6.54
CA GLN A 98 -5.41 17.83 7.16
C GLN A 98 -5.38 17.87 8.69
N LYS A 99 -6.00 16.92 9.40
CA LYS A 99 -6.17 17.00 10.86
C LYS A 99 -6.10 15.64 11.54
N ALA A 100 -4.90 15.04 11.55
CA ALA A 100 -4.62 14.00 12.53
C ALA A 100 -4.74 14.58 13.96
N PRO A 101 -5.36 13.86 14.90
CA PRO A 101 -5.34 14.24 16.31
C PRO A 101 -3.89 14.37 16.80
N GLU A 102 -3.61 15.28 17.73
CA GLU A 102 -2.27 15.48 18.29
C GLU A 102 -1.69 14.18 18.87
N SER A 103 -2.54 13.37 19.52
CA SER A 103 -2.17 12.06 20.05
C SER A 103 -1.67 11.08 18.98
N PHE A 104 -2.05 11.27 17.71
CA PHE A 104 -1.63 10.45 16.57
C PHE A 104 -0.67 11.16 15.61
N ALA A 105 -0.19 12.37 15.93
CA ALA A 105 0.60 13.17 15.00
C ALA A 105 1.86 12.44 14.49
N ASP A 106 2.60 11.78 15.39
CA ASP A 106 3.80 11.02 15.02
C ASP A 106 3.48 9.80 14.16
N VAL A 107 2.46 9.04 14.55
CA VAL A 107 1.98 7.88 13.79
C VAL A 107 1.52 8.30 12.40
N HIS A 108 0.80 9.41 12.31
CA HIS A 108 0.34 9.95 11.04
C HIS A 108 1.51 10.42 10.16
N SER A 109 2.50 11.10 10.74
CA SER A 109 3.70 11.55 10.04
C SER A 109 4.48 10.38 9.42
N GLN A 110 4.61 9.27 10.16
CA GLN A 110 5.20 8.04 9.64
C GLN A 110 4.38 7.48 8.47
N LEU A 111 3.06 7.43 8.61
CA LEU A 111 2.18 6.95 7.53
C LEU A 111 2.27 7.84 6.28
N VAL A 112 2.30 9.16 6.43
CA VAL A 112 2.47 10.11 5.32
C VAL A 112 3.79 9.87 4.60
N THR A 113 4.87 9.58 5.33
CA THR A 113 6.17 9.22 4.74
C THR A 113 6.05 7.96 3.90
N LEU A 114 5.44 6.89 4.45
CA LEU A 114 5.23 5.63 3.73
C LEU A 114 4.30 5.80 2.51
N ALA A 115 3.25 6.59 2.63
CA ALA A 115 2.33 6.89 1.54
C ALA A 115 3.02 7.68 0.41
N THR A 116 3.89 8.62 0.75
CA THR A 116 4.68 9.39 -0.22
C THR A 116 5.60 8.46 -1.01
N GLN A 117 6.38 7.62 -0.31
CA GLN A 117 7.27 6.64 -0.94
C GLN A 117 6.49 5.62 -1.78
N GLY A 118 5.32 5.17 -1.29
CA GLY A 118 4.42 4.29 -2.01
C GLY A 118 3.91 4.90 -3.30
N LYS A 119 3.50 6.17 -3.26
CA LYS A 119 3.07 6.93 -4.44
C LYS A 119 4.20 7.06 -5.48
N GLU A 120 5.42 7.35 -5.05
CA GLU A 120 6.58 7.41 -5.94
C GLU A 120 6.83 6.06 -6.63
N ALA A 121 6.83 4.97 -5.87
CA ALA A 121 7.04 3.63 -6.42
C ALA A 121 5.90 3.21 -7.38
N LEU A 122 4.65 3.57 -7.09
CA LEU A 122 3.50 3.33 -7.97
C LEU A 122 3.57 4.15 -9.26
N THR A 123 4.06 5.38 -9.18
CA THR A 123 4.28 6.25 -10.34
C THR A 123 5.34 5.64 -11.26
N GLU A 124 6.47 5.23 -10.70
CA GLU A 124 7.54 4.54 -11.44
C GLU A 124 7.05 3.21 -12.03
N TYR A 125 6.21 2.47 -11.31
CA TYR A 125 5.59 1.25 -11.85
C TYR A 125 4.73 1.56 -13.07
N SER A 126 3.88 2.59 -13.00
CA SER A 126 3.05 3.02 -14.13
C SER A 126 3.90 3.46 -15.32
N GLU A 127 4.98 4.20 -15.08
CA GLU A 127 5.92 4.61 -16.12
C GLU A 127 6.58 3.40 -16.80
N GLY A 128 7.01 2.41 -16.02
CA GLY A 128 7.56 1.16 -16.54
C GLY A 128 6.56 0.37 -17.39
N ILE A 129 5.26 0.40 -17.07
CA ILE A 129 4.20 -0.17 -17.91
C ILE A 129 4.10 0.60 -19.24
N ASP A 130 4.05 1.93 -19.18
CA ASP A 130 3.87 2.80 -20.35
C ASP A 130 5.03 2.72 -21.35
N THR A 131 6.25 2.69 -20.82
CA THR A 131 7.49 2.62 -21.61
C THR A 131 7.90 1.19 -21.96
N LYS A 132 7.23 0.19 -21.37
CA LYS A 132 7.62 -1.22 -21.42
C LYS A 132 9.04 -1.48 -20.92
N ASP A 133 9.49 -0.68 -19.96
CA ASP A 133 10.81 -0.78 -19.36
C ASP A 133 10.81 -1.74 -18.16
N PHE A 134 11.38 -2.92 -18.37
CA PHE A 134 11.49 -3.96 -17.36
C PHE A 134 12.44 -3.61 -16.20
N ASP A 135 13.43 -2.77 -16.43
CA ASP A 135 14.35 -2.34 -15.37
C ASP A 135 13.66 -1.32 -14.44
N THR A 136 12.90 -0.40 -15.01
CA THR A 136 12.01 0.52 -14.25
C THR A 136 10.95 -0.26 -13.46
N LEU A 137 10.26 -1.23 -14.08
CA LEU A 137 9.34 -2.12 -13.37
C LEU A 137 10.02 -2.90 -12.22
N ARG A 138 11.30 -3.24 -12.39
CA ARG A 138 12.09 -3.95 -11.37
C ARG A 138 12.47 -3.07 -10.20
N SER A 139 12.90 -1.86 -10.48
CA SER A 139 13.16 -0.84 -9.47
C SER A 139 11.89 -0.56 -8.66
N ALA A 140 10.76 -0.30 -9.34
CA ALA A 140 9.46 -0.07 -8.69
C ALA A 140 9.02 -1.24 -7.79
N ASN A 141 9.09 -2.48 -8.29
CA ASN A 141 8.78 -3.66 -7.47
C ASN A 141 9.70 -3.80 -6.25
N SER A 142 10.99 -3.49 -6.38
CA SER A 142 11.91 -3.51 -5.24
C SER A 142 11.54 -2.46 -4.19
N LYS A 143 11.14 -1.25 -4.60
CA LYS A 143 10.69 -0.19 -3.68
C LYS A 143 9.40 -0.60 -2.97
N ILE A 144 8.43 -1.15 -3.70
CA ILE A 144 7.18 -1.68 -3.12
C ILE A 144 7.46 -2.78 -2.09
N ALA A 145 8.41 -3.68 -2.37
CA ALA A 145 8.81 -4.71 -1.41
C ALA A 145 9.44 -4.11 -0.14
N GLN A 146 10.32 -3.11 -0.25
CA GLN A 146 10.92 -2.43 0.91
C GLN A 146 9.88 -1.66 1.73
N LEU A 147 8.87 -1.10 1.07
CA LEU A 147 7.74 -0.44 1.73
C LEU A 147 6.91 -1.43 2.54
N ALA A 148 6.81 -2.68 2.10
CA ALA A 148 6.19 -3.74 2.88
C ALA A 148 6.80 -3.88 4.27
N ASP A 149 8.12 -3.97 4.28
CA ASP A 149 8.90 -4.23 5.49
C ASP A 149 8.74 -3.04 6.44
N SER A 150 8.84 -1.82 5.89
CA SER A 150 8.66 -0.57 6.63
C SER A 150 7.24 -0.44 7.21
N MET A 151 6.24 -0.89 6.46
CA MET A 151 4.85 -0.89 6.89
C MET A 151 4.59 -1.86 8.04
N GLY A 152 5.32 -2.98 8.09
CA GLY A 152 5.31 -3.88 9.26
C GLY A 152 5.70 -3.17 10.56
N GLY A 153 6.73 -2.32 10.50
CA GLY A 153 7.14 -1.46 11.62
C GLY A 153 6.07 -0.43 11.99
N TYR A 154 5.47 0.24 11.00
CA TYR A 154 4.38 1.18 11.23
C TYR A 154 3.18 0.54 11.93
N VAL A 155 2.77 -0.66 11.52
CA VAL A 155 1.65 -1.38 12.15
C VAL A 155 1.92 -1.66 13.63
N GLN A 156 3.15 -1.99 13.99
CA GLN A 156 3.53 -2.18 15.40
C GLN A 156 3.39 -0.87 16.18
N THR A 157 3.86 0.25 15.62
CA THR A 157 3.72 1.58 16.23
C THR A 157 2.26 1.99 16.37
N LEU A 158 1.43 1.77 15.34
CA LEU A 158 0.00 2.03 15.38
C LEU A 158 -0.70 1.20 16.48
N ASN A 159 -0.40 -0.10 16.56
CA ASN A 159 -1.00 -0.97 17.57
C ASN A 159 -0.59 -0.59 18.99
N ALA A 160 0.67 -0.19 19.21
CA ALA A 160 1.10 0.34 20.50
C ALA A 160 0.32 1.60 20.87
N LYS A 161 0.17 2.54 19.92
CA LYS A 161 -0.60 3.77 20.11
C LYS A 161 -2.08 3.51 20.42
N LEU A 162 -2.69 2.53 19.76
CA LEU A 162 -4.08 2.13 20.02
C LEU A 162 -4.23 1.50 21.42
N GLY A 163 -3.21 0.79 21.91
CA GLY A 163 -3.18 0.23 23.26
C GLY A 163 -3.09 1.28 24.37
N GLU A 164 -2.48 2.44 24.11
CA GLU A 164 -2.46 3.57 25.05
C GLU A 164 -3.84 4.21 25.28
N LEU A 165 -4.80 3.96 24.38
CA LEU A 165 -6.17 4.47 24.47
C LEU A 165 -7.12 3.51 25.20
N GLN A 166 -6.64 2.36 25.68
CA GLN A 166 -7.40 1.35 26.44
C GLN A 166 -7.29 1.62 27.94
#